data_AF-S4XYV6-F1
#
_entry.id   AF-S4XYV6-F1
#
_cell.length_a   1.000
_cell.length_b   1.000
_cell.length_c   1.000
_cell.angle_alpha   90.00
_cell.angle_beta   90.00
_cell.angle_gamma   90.00
#
_symmetry.space_group_name_H-M   'P 1'
#
loop_
_entity.id
_entity.type
_entity.pdbx_description
1 polymer ?
#
loop_
_entity_poly.entity_id
_entity_poly.type
_entity_poly.pdbx_seq_one_letter_code
_entity_poly.pdbx_strand_id
1 'polypeptide(L)'
;MDLCVSLESPDHGQLLNALSQHKWFRSPPGEAPSDAEVGAKRGVAVPAQWQTLYDGDAHVTFHWRDAQQRSQRMLSVEPEIVAVIVQPERLSVEVFLEEMSSLPFEIAAVAPVHPWRVPGKPREGYVPPAFGGGHYELGPLCVFKGAGHRRLSSSRWLDFGPWRVVRDAATDTTLVQFHEEDVDAKTAMAQAKPGHQRMADPEVGGFMPHLFRVKSELKFFYHRAQRRMSVICAEGGDVTPRQMRDACIVRFHNHVDPARFAAYRENLKRTSQKFGPQQGEAARFPADEPFDNIAFVFVTDVDAQRHLHELWLRGLECWSMEGGGLRRLDDAYHPEPPAKPEWVARAERGTGRAP
;
A
#
# COMPACT_ATOMS: atom_id res chain seq x y z
N MET A 1 19.88 -5.92 11.84
CA MET A 1 18.43 -6.12 11.72
C MET A 1 18.22 -6.71 10.34
N ASP A 2 17.39 -7.72 10.23
CA ASP A 2 17.18 -8.39 8.96
C ASP A 2 16.38 -7.46 8.06
N LEU A 3 16.83 -7.29 6.82
CA LEU A 3 16.05 -6.58 5.82
C LEU A 3 14.97 -7.53 5.32
N CYS A 4 13.74 -7.37 5.81
CA CYS A 4 12.57 -8.13 5.37
C CYS A 4 11.62 -7.21 4.61
N VAL A 5 11.53 -7.37 3.30
CA VAL A 5 10.73 -6.51 2.41
C VAL A 5 9.78 -7.37 1.59
N SER A 6 8.54 -6.92 1.45
CA SER A 6 7.57 -7.49 0.53
C SER A 6 7.36 -6.52 -0.63
N LEU A 7 7.50 -7.00 -1.87
CA LEU A 7 7.44 -6.21 -3.10
C LEU A 7 6.25 -6.65 -3.94
N GLU A 8 5.43 -5.70 -4.38
CA GLU A 8 4.39 -5.91 -5.40
C GLU A 8 4.94 -5.41 -6.73
N SER A 9 4.88 -6.24 -7.77
CA SER A 9 5.31 -5.85 -9.13
C SER A 9 4.30 -6.33 -10.18
N PRO A 10 4.06 -5.53 -11.23
CA PRO A 10 3.23 -5.96 -12.36
C PRO A 10 3.85 -7.11 -13.15
N ASP A 11 5.16 -7.34 -13.02
CA ASP A 11 5.88 -8.43 -13.69
C ASP A 11 6.92 -9.04 -12.73
N HIS A 12 6.52 -10.14 -12.08
CA HIS A 12 7.41 -10.90 -11.20
C HIS A 12 8.64 -11.44 -11.94
N GLY A 13 8.54 -11.82 -13.21
CA GLY A 13 9.69 -12.30 -13.99
C GLY A 13 10.74 -11.20 -14.18
N GLN A 14 10.31 -9.98 -14.51
CA GLN A 14 11.20 -8.83 -14.62
C GLN A 14 11.82 -8.47 -13.25
N LEU A 15 11.03 -8.50 -12.17
CA LEU A 15 11.53 -8.27 -10.82
C LEU A 15 12.57 -9.32 -10.39
N LEU A 16 12.32 -10.61 -10.64
CA LEU A 16 13.27 -11.67 -10.32
C LEU A 16 14.56 -11.55 -11.12
N ASN A 17 14.47 -11.17 -12.40
CA ASN A 17 15.65 -10.88 -13.21
C ASN A 17 16.46 -9.72 -12.63
N ALA A 18 15.81 -8.63 -12.21
CA ALA A 18 16.49 -7.50 -11.57
C ALA A 18 17.12 -7.91 -10.23
N LEU A 19 16.39 -8.65 -9.38
CA LEU A 19 16.88 -9.15 -8.09
C LEU A 19 18.08 -10.10 -8.27
N SER A 20 18.09 -10.93 -9.31
CA SER A 20 19.24 -11.80 -9.63
C SER A 20 20.53 -11.03 -9.93
N GLN A 21 20.41 -9.77 -10.33
CA GLN A 21 21.53 -8.87 -10.63
C GLN A 21 21.81 -7.86 -9.50
N HIS A 22 20.93 -7.80 -8.49
CA HIS A 22 20.97 -6.86 -7.39
C HIS A 22 21.99 -7.26 -6.33
N LYS A 23 22.64 -6.30 -5.67
CA LYS A 23 23.73 -6.57 -4.71
C LYS A 23 23.33 -7.52 -3.57
N TRP A 24 22.07 -7.45 -3.15
CA TRP A 24 21.45 -8.35 -2.15
C TRP A 24 21.69 -9.84 -2.48
N PHE A 25 21.72 -10.16 -3.77
CA PHE A 25 21.95 -11.52 -4.27
C PHE A 25 23.27 -11.65 -5.04
N ARG A 26 24.00 -10.54 -5.26
CA ARG A 26 25.20 -10.48 -6.11
C ARG A 26 26.55 -10.38 -5.37
N SER A 27 26.69 -10.20 -4.03
CA SER A 27 28.03 -10.25 -3.33
C SER A 27 28.08 -10.33 -1.78
N PRO A 28 29.12 -10.96 -1.15
CA PRO A 28 30.14 -11.81 -1.76
C PRO A 28 29.57 -13.18 -2.17
N PRO A 29 30.06 -13.77 -3.26
CA PRO A 29 29.26 -13.72 -4.49
C PRO A 29 29.17 -15.06 -5.24
N GLY A 30 27.97 -15.44 -5.67
CA GLY A 30 27.81 -16.27 -6.88
C GLY A 30 27.20 -17.66 -6.72
N GLU A 31 26.84 -18.10 -5.53
CA GLU A 31 25.99 -19.29 -5.46
C GLU A 31 24.57 -18.92 -5.84
N ALA A 32 24.09 -19.56 -6.90
CA ALA A 32 22.66 -19.82 -7.07
C ALA A 32 22.10 -20.30 -5.72
N PRO A 33 20.82 -20.08 -5.44
CA PRO A 33 20.21 -20.58 -4.21
C PRO A 33 20.59 -22.05 -3.99
N SER A 34 20.94 -22.40 -2.75
CA SER A 34 21.39 -23.77 -2.40
C SER A 34 20.30 -24.79 -2.67
N ASP A 35 19.05 -24.37 -2.50
CA ASP A 35 17.85 -25.14 -2.71
C ASP A 35 16.68 -24.22 -3.03
N ALA A 36 15.66 -24.82 -3.64
CA ALA A 36 14.37 -24.20 -3.81
C ALA A 36 13.23 -25.11 -3.32
N GLU A 37 12.12 -24.47 -2.95
CA GLU A 37 10.82 -25.10 -2.77
C GLU A 37 9.92 -24.65 -3.92
N VAL A 38 9.25 -25.59 -4.62
CA VAL A 38 8.31 -25.30 -5.72
C VAL A 38 6.98 -25.97 -5.40
N GLY A 39 5.98 -25.16 -5.07
CA GLY A 39 4.71 -25.63 -4.51
C GLY A 39 4.96 -26.47 -3.25
N ALA A 40 4.53 -27.73 -3.26
CA ALA A 40 4.74 -28.66 -2.15
C ALA A 40 6.09 -29.40 -2.18
N LYS A 41 6.88 -29.26 -3.27
CA LYS A 41 8.15 -29.97 -3.44
C LYS A 41 9.27 -29.17 -2.78
N ARG A 42 10.05 -29.83 -1.92
CA ARG A 42 11.21 -29.25 -1.23
C ARG A 42 12.52 -29.82 -1.76
N GLY A 43 13.61 -29.07 -1.60
CA GLY A 43 14.94 -29.51 -2.02
C GLY A 43 15.06 -29.64 -3.54
N VAL A 44 14.33 -28.82 -4.29
CA VAL A 44 14.39 -28.78 -5.74
C VAL A 44 15.76 -28.27 -6.16
N ALA A 45 16.40 -28.98 -7.11
CA ALA A 45 17.69 -28.59 -7.66
C ALA A 45 17.56 -27.24 -8.38
N VAL A 46 18.48 -26.33 -8.08
CA VAL A 46 18.44 -24.96 -8.57
C VAL A 46 19.35 -24.82 -9.80
N PRO A 47 18.82 -24.41 -10.96
CA PRO A 47 19.64 -24.16 -12.13
C PRO A 47 20.44 -22.85 -11.97
N ALA A 48 21.46 -22.66 -12.81
CA ALA A 48 22.27 -21.43 -12.80
C ALA A 48 21.41 -20.16 -12.98
N GLN A 49 20.39 -20.24 -13.83
CA GLN A 49 19.36 -19.21 -14.00
C GLN A 49 18.16 -19.52 -13.10
N TRP A 50 18.37 -19.49 -11.78
CA TRP A 50 17.37 -19.93 -10.80
C TRP A 50 16.02 -19.21 -10.92
N GLN A 51 16.01 -17.97 -11.41
CA GLN A 51 14.79 -17.19 -11.60
C GLN A 51 13.82 -17.82 -12.62
N THR A 52 14.31 -18.68 -13.52
CA THR A 52 13.46 -19.41 -14.47
C THR A 52 12.68 -20.56 -13.83
N LEU A 53 12.93 -20.89 -12.56
CA LEU A 53 12.11 -21.85 -11.82
C LEU A 53 10.70 -21.31 -11.52
N TYR A 54 10.53 -19.99 -11.53
CA TYR A 54 9.21 -19.38 -11.46
C TYR A 54 8.61 -19.34 -12.86
N ASP A 55 7.48 -20.03 -13.02
CA ASP A 55 6.73 -20.15 -14.29
C ASP A 55 5.49 -19.25 -14.36
N GLY A 56 5.23 -18.47 -13.29
CA GLY A 56 4.06 -17.61 -13.15
C GLY A 56 3.01 -18.15 -12.18
N ASP A 57 2.92 -19.47 -12.01
CA ASP A 57 1.78 -20.11 -11.34
C ASP A 57 2.13 -20.78 -10.01
N ALA A 58 3.35 -21.32 -9.87
CA ALA A 58 3.78 -21.98 -8.64
C ALA A 58 4.34 -20.97 -7.63
N HIS A 59 4.01 -21.18 -6.35
CA HIS A 59 4.80 -20.61 -5.25
C HIS A 59 6.23 -21.14 -5.34
N VAL A 60 7.22 -20.25 -5.33
CA VAL A 60 8.63 -20.64 -5.33
C VAL A 60 9.37 -19.93 -4.22
N THR A 61 10.08 -20.67 -3.37
CA THR A 61 10.98 -20.09 -2.38
C THR A 61 12.41 -20.54 -2.64
N PHE A 62 13.32 -19.58 -2.70
CA PHE A 62 14.75 -19.77 -2.88
C PHE A 62 15.49 -19.50 -1.57
N HIS A 63 16.42 -20.38 -1.22
CA HIS A 63 17.21 -20.27 0.00
C HIS A 63 18.70 -20.13 -0.32
N TRP A 64 19.36 -19.20 0.36
CA TRP A 64 20.83 -19.16 0.45
C TRP A 64 21.21 -19.49 1.88
N ARG A 65 21.69 -20.71 2.09
CA ARG A 65 22.06 -21.20 3.42
C ARG A 65 23.55 -21.04 3.68
N ASP A 66 23.91 -20.83 4.94
CA ASP A 66 25.29 -20.94 5.38
C ASP A 66 25.72 -22.41 5.51
N ALA A 67 26.99 -22.65 5.84
CA ALA A 67 27.53 -24.00 6.07
C ALA A 67 26.82 -24.78 7.20
N GLN A 68 26.04 -24.10 8.05
CA GLN A 68 25.26 -24.67 9.15
C GLN A 68 23.78 -24.85 8.76
N GLN A 69 23.45 -24.73 7.47
CA GLN A 69 22.11 -24.86 6.90
C GLN A 69 21.11 -23.78 7.33
N ARG A 70 21.59 -22.65 7.87
CA ARG A 70 20.74 -21.52 8.25
C ARG A 70 20.57 -20.58 7.06
N SER A 71 19.33 -20.25 6.72
CA SER A 71 19.01 -19.30 5.65
C SER A 71 19.53 -17.90 6.02
N GLN A 72 20.53 -17.41 5.28
CA GLN A 72 21.03 -16.04 5.39
C GLN A 72 20.28 -15.09 4.46
N ARG A 73 19.80 -15.62 3.33
CA ARG A 73 18.91 -14.91 2.41
C ARG A 73 17.79 -15.83 1.98
N MET A 74 16.63 -15.23 1.74
CA MET A 74 15.46 -15.93 1.24
C MET A 74 14.73 -15.03 0.26
N LEU A 75 14.29 -15.62 -0.84
CA LEU A 75 13.39 -14.97 -1.78
C LEU A 75 12.18 -15.87 -1.97
N SER A 76 11.00 -15.39 -1.61
CA SER A 76 9.75 -16.15 -1.74
C SER A 76 8.84 -15.43 -2.72
N VAL A 77 8.45 -16.14 -3.78
CA VAL A 77 7.59 -15.66 -4.86
C VAL A 77 6.20 -16.22 -4.61
N GLU A 78 5.31 -15.34 -4.19
CA GLU A 78 3.88 -15.61 -4.07
C GLU A 78 3.15 -15.05 -5.31
N PRO A 79 1.88 -15.44 -5.55
CA PRO A 79 1.13 -14.93 -6.69
C PRO A 79 1.01 -13.40 -6.76
N GLU A 80 1.02 -12.71 -5.62
CA GLU A 80 0.80 -11.25 -5.53
C GLU A 80 2.03 -10.46 -5.08
N ILE A 81 3.02 -11.11 -4.44
CA ILE A 81 4.20 -10.43 -3.92
C ILE A 81 5.47 -11.28 -4.08
N VAL A 82 6.61 -10.59 -4.08
CA VAL A 82 7.93 -11.18 -3.86
C VAL A 82 8.44 -10.72 -2.49
N ALA A 83 8.61 -11.67 -1.57
CA ALA A 83 9.22 -11.44 -0.28
C ALA A 83 10.74 -11.63 -0.35
N VAL A 84 11.48 -10.63 0.09
CA VAL A 84 12.95 -10.58 0.12
C VAL A 84 13.39 -10.49 1.57
N ILE A 85 14.25 -11.42 1.99
CA ILE A 85 14.88 -11.44 3.31
C ILE A 85 16.40 -11.49 3.12
N VAL A 86 17.11 -10.53 3.70
CA VAL A 86 18.58 -10.44 3.67
C VAL A 86 19.14 -10.19 5.07
N GLN A 87 20.04 -11.06 5.54
CA GLN A 87 20.67 -10.99 6.86
C GLN A 87 22.21 -10.89 6.76
N PRO A 88 22.86 -10.13 7.67
CA PRO A 88 22.37 -8.92 8.33
C PRO A 88 22.59 -7.70 7.43
N GLU A 89 21.55 -6.94 7.10
CA GLU A 89 21.71 -5.68 6.36
C GLU A 89 20.97 -4.55 7.09
N ARG A 90 21.74 -3.66 7.73
CA ARG A 90 21.22 -2.37 8.19
C ARG A 90 21.52 -1.35 7.11
N LEU A 91 20.48 -0.82 6.49
CA LEU A 91 20.57 0.27 5.53
C LEU A 91 19.98 1.52 6.17
N SER A 92 20.67 2.64 6.02
CA SER A 92 20.05 3.96 6.22
C SER A 92 18.90 4.13 5.22
N VAL A 93 17.88 4.92 5.56
CA VAL A 93 16.77 5.28 4.67
C VAL A 93 17.22 5.66 3.26
N GLU A 94 18.27 6.48 3.12
CA GLU A 94 18.71 7.00 1.82
C GLU A 94 19.30 5.90 0.94
N VAL A 95 20.20 5.07 1.49
CA VAL A 95 20.72 3.89 0.78
C VAL A 95 19.60 2.91 0.45
N PHE A 96 18.65 2.68 1.37
CA PHE A 96 17.51 1.81 1.07
C PHE A 96 16.67 2.35 -0.10
N LEU A 97 16.41 3.66 -0.16
CA LEU A 97 15.71 4.27 -1.29
C LEU A 97 16.49 4.11 -2.60
N GLU A 98 17.81 4.29 -2.60
CA GLU A 98 18.65 4.12 -3.79
C GLU A 98 18.56 2.69 -4.35
N GLU A 99 18.72 1.69 -3.49
CA GLU A 99 18.60 0.27 -3.87
C GLU A 99 17.22 -0.05 -4.43
N MET A 100 16.17 0.38 -3.73
CA MET A 100 14.79 0.19 -4.17
C MET A 100 14.51 0.88 -5.51
N SER A 101 15.00 2.11 -5.69
CA SER A 101 14.74 2.87 -6.91
C SER A 101 15.23 2.16 -8.18
N SER A 102 16.21 1.26 -8.07
CA SER A 102 16.71 0.43 -9.18
C SER A 102 15.80 -0.75 -9.57
N LEU A 103 14.89 -1.18 -8.69
CA LEU A 103 14.08 -2.38 -8.86
C LEU A 103 12.73 -2.09 -9.54
N PRO A 104 12.21 -2.99 -10.39
CA PRO A 104 10.92 -2.82 -11.08
C PRO A 104 9.76 -3.32 -10.20
N PHE A 105 9.40 -2.54 -9.19
CA PHE A 105 8.24 -2.77 -8.34
C PHE A 105 7.32 -1.54 -8.33
N GLU A 106 6.11 -1.69 -7.81
CA GLU A 106 5.14 -0.60 -7.63
C GLU A 106 4.92 -0.28 -6.14
N ILE A 107 4.86 -1.29 -5.27
CA ILE A 107 4.69 -1.11 -3.81
C ILE A 107 5.70 -1.96 -3.05
N ALA A 108 6.23 -1.40 -1.96
CA ALA A 108 7.02 -2.16 -0.99
C ALA A 108 6.58 -1.88 0.45
N ALA A 109 6.64 -2.91 1.29
CA ALA A 109 6.48 -2.79 2.74
C ALA A 109 7.63 -3.52 3.45
N VAL A 110 8.27 -2.81 4.39
CA VAL A 110 9.32 -3.38 5.24
C VAL A 110 8.69 -3.90 6.52
N ALA A 111 8.98 -5.15 6.87
CA ALA A 111 8.37 -5.83 8.02
C ALA A 111 8.74 -5.16 9.36
N PRO A 112 7.95 -5.38 10.43
CA PRO A 112 8.25 -4.87 11.74
C PRO A 112 9.60 -5.39 12.23
N VAL A 113 10.33 -4.43 12.76
CA VAL A 113 11.76 -4.55 13.05
C VAL A 113 11.92 -4.82 14.56
N HIS A 114 10.97 -4.32 15.35
CA HIS A 114 10.84 -4.61 16.78
C HIS A 114 9.71 -5.62 17.08
N PRO A 115 9.82 -6.40 18.18
CA PRO A 115 8.76 -7.29 18.63
C PRO A 115 7.64 -6.50 19.34
N TRP A 116 6.78 -5.84 18.57
CA TRP A 116 5.62 -5.12 19.11
C TRP A 116 4.48 -6.04 19.58
N ARG A 117 4.56 -7.33 19.21
CA ARG A 117 3.64 -8.40 19.62
C ARG A 117 4.16 -9.10 20.86
N VAL A 118 3.26 -9.62 21.68
CA VAL A 118 3.63 -10.46 22.82
C VAL A 118 4.08 -11.83 22.30
N PRO A 119 5.29 -12.31 22.67
CA PRO A 119 5.78 -13.62 22.24
C PRO A 119 4.80 -14.75 22.58
N GLY A 120 4.56 -15.65 21.62
CA GLY A 120 3.61 -16.77 21.78
C GLY A 120 2.14 -16.37 21.79
N LYS A 121 1.82 -15.07 21.68
CA LYS A 121 0.45 -14.56 21.76
C LYS A 121 0.17 -13.59 20.60
N PRO A 122 -0.13 -14.09 19.40
CA PRO A 122 -0.25 -13.30 18.18
C PRO A 122 -1.45 -12.33 18.16
N ARG A 123 -2.25 -12.26 19.22
CA ARG A 123 -3.34 -11.27 19.37
C ARG A 123 -3.10 -10.27 20.51
N GLU A 124 -2.00 -10.41 21.25
CA GLU A 124 -1.63 -9.49 22.32
C GLU A 124 -0.47 -8.59 21.85
N GLY A 125 -0.49 -7.33 22.28
CA GLY A 125 0.44 -6.30 21.81
C GLY A 125 -0.10 -5.50 20.62
N TYR A 126 0.77 -4.72 19.99
CA TYR A 126 0.42 -3.95 18.81
C TYR A 126 0.63 -4.77 17.55
N VAL A 127 -0.43 -4.85 16.74
CA VAL A 127 -0.43 -5.47 15.42
C VAL A 127 -0.54 -4.36 14.39
N PRO A 128 0.54 -4.04 13.65
CA PRO A 128 0.46 -3.05 12.59
C PRO A 128 -0.49 -3.51 11.47
N PRO A 129 -1.24 -2.60 10.84
CA PRO A 129 -1.93 -2.90 9.60
C PRO A 129 -0.92 -3.29 8.51
N ALA A 130 -1.40 -3.98 7.48
CA ALA A 130 -0.62 -4.37 6.30
C ALA A 130 -1.32 -3.88 5.03
N PHE A 131 -0.61 -3.87 3.90
CA PHE A 131 -1.20 -3.55 2.60
C PHE A 131 -2.10 -4.67 2.03
N GLY A 132 -2.24 -5.80 2.72
CA GLY A 132 -2.94 -6.96 2.19
C GLY A 132 -2.15 -7.63 1.06
N GLY A 133 -2.76 -8.57 0.36
CA GLY A 133 -2.13 -9.28 -0.77
C GLY A 133 -0.85 -10.03 -0.42
N GLY A 134 -0.70 -10.45 0.83
CA GLY A 134 0.50 -11.13 1.32
C GLY A 134 1.62 -10.21 1.80
N HIS A 135 1.51 -8.88 1.64
CA HIS A 135 2.49 -7.95 2.20
C HIS A 135 2.68 -8.13 3.70
N TYR A 136 3.91 -7.87 4.15
CA TYR A 136 4.21 -7.77 5.57
C TYR A 136 3.41 -6.65 6.25
N GLU A 137 3.22 -6.81 7.56
CA GLU A 137 2.76 -5.74 8.44
C GLU A 137 3.68 -4.52 8.30
N LEU A 138 3.11 -3.32 8.41
CA LEU A 138 3.92 -2.10 8.31
C LEU A 138 4.92 -2.04 9.48
N GLY A 139 6.20 -2.02 9.13
CA GLY A 139 7.31 -1.77 10.02
C GLY A 139 7.83 -0.33 9.85
N PRO A 140 9.15 -0.12 9.73
CA PRO A 140 9.72 1.23 9.73
C PRO A 140 9.38 2.01 8.46
N LEU A 141 9.20 1.33 7.33
CA LEU A 141 9.19 1.93 6.00
C LEU A 141 8.13 1.31 5.07
N CYS A 142 7.60 2.12 4.17
CA CYS A 142 6.98 1.65 2.93
C CYS A 142 7.41 2.50 1.74
N VAL A 143 7.27 1.97 0.52
CA VAL A 143 7.69 2.63 -0.71
C VAL A 143 6.60 2.51 -1.77
N PHE A 144 6.33 3.60 -2.48
CA PHE A 144 5.45 3.66 -3.63
C PHE A 144 6.27 4.08 -4.85
N LYS A 145 6.07 3.41 -5.98
CA LYS A 145 6.78 3.71 -7.22
C LYS A 145 5.85 3.68 -8.41
N GLY A 146 5.95 4.67 -9.31
CA GLY A 146 5.18 4.69 -10.54
C GLY A 146 3.67 4.55 -10.29
N ALA A 147 3.06 3.56 -10.94
CA ALA A 147 1.64 3.26 -10.79
C ALA A 147 1.23 2.84 -9.37
N GLY A 148 2.17 2.43 -8.51
CA GLY A 148 1.91 2.15 -7.10
C GLY A 148 1.38 3.35 -6.32
N HIS A 149 1.71 4.59 -6.73
CA HIS A 149 1.12 5.80 -6.14
C HIS A 149 -0.40 5.86 -6.32
N ARG A 150 -0.96 5.21 -7.35
CA ARG A 150 -2.42 5.15 -7.57
C ARG A 150 -3.15 4.30 -6.52
N ARG A 151 -2.41 3.57 -5.67
CA ARG A 151 -2.94 2.80 -4.55
C ARG A 151 -3.14 3.65 -3.31
N LEU A 152 -2.79 4.93 -3.36
CA LEU A 152 -3.16 5.93 -2.37
C LEU A 152 -4.43 6.65 -2.80
N SER A 153 -5.25 7.03 -1.83
CA SER A 153 -6.48 7.81 -2.05
C SER A 153 -6.18 9.10 -2.80
N SER A 154 -5.01 9.71 -2.60
CA SER A 154 -4.52 10.85 -3.37
C SER A 154 -3.00 10.99 -3.17
N SER A 155 -2.31 11.66 -4.08
CA SER A 155 -0.92 12.08 -3.87
C SER A 155 -0.78 13.00 -2.65
N ARG A 156 -1.80 13.84 -2.40
CA ARG A 156 -1.90 14.75 -1.23
C ARG A 156 -1.79 14.00 0.09
N TRP A 157 -2.19 12.72 0.13
CA TRP A 157 -2.19 11.92 1.35
C TRP A 157 -0.81 11.87 2.01
N LEU A 158 0.24 11.80 1.19
CA LEU A 158 1.63 11.66 1.63
C LEU A 158 2.13 12.89 2.39
N ASP A 159 1.63 14.08 2.07
CA ASP A 159 2.11 15.31 2.68
C ASP A 159 1.47 15.56 4.07
N PHE A 160 0.29 15.00 4.31
CA PHE A 160 -0.53 15.27 5.51
C PHE A 160 -0.44 14.20 6.62
N GLY A 161 0.49 13.25 6.52
CA GLY A 161 0.68 12.23 7.55
C GLY A 161 1.74 12.55 8.59
N PRO A 162 1.70 11.88 9.76
CA PRO A 162 2.68 12.02 10.84
C PRO A 162 3.94 11.17 10.57
N TRP A 163 4.49 11.29 9.36
CA TRP A 163 5.62 10.52 8.87
C TRP A 163 6.58 11.43 8.09
N ARG A 164 7.81 10.95 7.89
CA ARG A 164 8.79 11.55 6.98
C ARG A 164 8.59 10.98 5.57
N VAL A 165 8.71 11.84 4.56
CA VAL A 165 8.63 11.45 3.15
C VAL A 165 9.95 11.77 2.45
N VAL A 166 10.51 10.79 1.74
CA VAL A 166 11.70 10.97 0.91
C VAL A 166 11.34 10.63 -0.53
N ARG A 167 11.47 11.60 -1.43
CA ARG A 167 11.13 11.45 -2.85
C ARG A 167 12.39 11.37 -3.71
N ASP A 168 12.35 10.48 -4.69
CA ASP A 168 13.22 10.45 -5.86
C ASP A 168 12.36 10.67 -7.12
N ALA A 169 12.46 11.87 -7.68
CA ALA A 169 11.71 12.25 -8.86
C ALA A 169 12.23 11.56 -10.14
N ALA A 170 13.49 11.11 -10.17
CA ALA A 170 14.07 10.49 -11.36
C ALA A 170 13.44 9.11 -11.64
N THR A 171 13.04 8.40 -10.58
CA THR A 171 12.44 7.07 -10.67
C THR A 171 10.95 7.04 -10.30
N ASP A 172 10.35 8.21 -10.05
CA ASP A 172 9.01 8.35 -9.47
C ASP A 172 8.83 7.42 -8.25
N THR A 173 9.76 7.52 -7.29
CA THR A 173 9.77 6.69 -6.08
C THR A 173 9.57 7.57 -4.86
N THR A 174 8.62 7.19 -4.00
CA THR A 174 8.38 7.84 -2.72
C THR A 174 8.51 6.83 -1.59
N LEU A 175 9.46 7.08 -0.68
CA LEU A 175 9.60 6.36 0.57
C LEU A 175 8.89 7.11 1.70
N VAL A 176 8.18 6.37 2.53
CA VAL A 176 7.56 6.84 3.77
C VAL A 176 8.23 6.15 4.95
N GLN A 177 8.72 6.94 5.90
CA GLN A 177 9.31 6.47 7.15
C GLN A 177 8.36 6.75 8.30
N PHE A 178 8.10 5.75 9.14
CA PHE A 178 7.12 5.81 10.24
C PHE A 178 7.74 6.05 11.62
N HIS A 179 9.03 5.76 11.80
CA HIS A 179 9.74 6.07 13.03
C HIS A 179 11.23 6.30 12.78
N GLU A 180 11.88 6.94 13.74
CA GLU A 180 13.32 7.22 13.74
C GLU A 180 14.14 5.92 13.76
N GLU A 181 15.31 5.94 13.12
CA GLU A 181 16.24 4.81 13.15
C GLU A 181 16.82 4.64 14.57
N ASP A 182 17.16 3.40 14.94
CA ASP A 182 17.88 3.07 16.19
C ASP A 182 17.24 3.53 17.52
N VAL A 183 15.92 3.79 17.56
CA VAL A 183 15.19 3.98 18.82
C VAL A 183 14.72 2.67 19.43
N ASP A 184 14.39 2.67 20.73
CA ASP A 184 13.87 1.49 21.40
C ASP A 184 12.47 1.10 20.89
N ALA A 185 12.07 -0.15 21.11
CA ALA A 185 10.80 -0.70 20.60
C ALA A 185 9.56 0.08 21.04
N LYS A 186 9.54 0.64 22.26
CA LYS A 186 8.40 1.39 22.79
C LYS A 186 8.31 2.75 22.10
N THR A 187 9.44 3.43 21.93
CA THR A 187 9.52 4.70 21.20
C THR A 187 9.18 4.51 19.73
N ALA A 188 9.74 3.51 19.07
CA ALA A 188 9.43 3.16 17.68
C ALA A 188 7.93 2.92 17.47
N MET A 189 7.30 2.15 18.36
CA MET A 189 5.86 1.88 18.30
C MET A 189 5.02 3.16 18.45
N ALA A 190 5.39 4.03 19.40
CA ALA A 190 4.67 5.28 19.65
C ALA A 190 4.75 6.24 18.46
N GLN A 191 5.89 6.29 17.78
CA GLN A 191 6.09 7.08 16.56
C GLN A 191 5.35 6.46 15.36
N ALA A 192 5.44 5.14 15.19
CA ALA A 192 4.94 4.46 13.99
C ALA A 192 3.42 4.28 13.97
N LYS A 193 2.81 3.98 15.12
CA LYS A 193 1.39 3.61 15.20
C LYS A 193 0.43 4.64 14.55
N PRO A 194 0.54 5.96 14.81
CA PRO A 194 -0.31 6.94 14.15
C PRO A 194 -0.16 6.93 12.62
N GLY A 195 1.08 6.79 12.13
CA GLY A 195 1.38 6.74 10.71
C GLY A 195 0.86 5.46 10.05
N HIS A 196 1.05 4.30 10.67
CA HIS A 196 0.51 3.04 10.20
C HIS A 196 -1.01 3.06 10.08
N GLN A 197 -1.70 3.59 11.10
CA GLN A 197 -3.15 3.69 11.08
C GLN A 197 -3.63 4.58 9.94
N ARG A 198 -3.05 5.78 9.80
CA ARG A 198 -3.40 6.70 8.71
C ARG A 198 -2.95 6.18 7.34
N MET A 199 -1.98 5.27 7.25
CA MET A 199 -1.58 4.67 5.99
C MET A 199 -2.52 3.53 5.57
N ALA A 200 -2.63 2.48 6.37
CA ALA A 200 -3.19 1.19 5.94
C ALA A 200 -4.34 0.65 6.78
N ASP A 201 -4.82 1.39 7.80
CA ASP A 201 -6.01 0.97 8.55
C ASP A 201 -7.23 0.88 7.62
N PRO A 202 -8.04 -0.20 7.70
CA PRO A 202 -9.17 -0.40 6.80
C PRO A 202 -10.31 0.60 7.01
N GLU A 203 -10.39 1.26 8.15
CA GLU A 203 -11.47 2.21 8.48
C GLU A 203 -11.08 3.65 8.14
N VAL A 204 -9.81 4.03 8.35
CA VAL A 204 -9.37 5.43 8.21
C VAL A 204 -8.25 5.68 7.21
N GLY A 205 -7.52 4.63 6.81
CA GLY A 205 -6.30 4.73 6.02
C GLY A 205 -6.50 5.23 4.59
N GLY A 206 -5.44 5.81 4.03
CA GLY A 206 -5.43 6.28 2.64
C GLY A 206 -5.05 5.21 1.62
N PHE A 207 -4.50 4.07 2.04
CA PHE A 207 -4.15 2.99 1.13
C PHE A 207 -5.37 2.17 0.69
N MET A 208 -5.42 1.89 -0.60
CA MET A 208 -6.43 1.11 -1.29
C MET A 208 -5.85 -0.25 -1.69
N PRO A 209 -6.09 -1.31 -0.92
CA PRO A 209 -5.58 -2.65 -1.23
C PRO A 209 -6.36 -3.27 -2.39
N HIS A 210 -5.67 -4.05 -3.23
CA HIS A 210 -6.23 -4.74 -4.39
C HIS A 210 -7.45 -5.62 -4.08
N LEU A 211 -7.48 -6.19 -2.88
CA LEU A 211 -8.44 -7.23 -2.52
C LEU A 211 -9.60 -6.73 -1.64
N PHE A 212 -9.68 -5.43 -1.31
CA PHE A 212 -10.75 -4.99 -0.42
C PHE A 212 -12.09 -4.84 -1.13
N ARG A 213 -13.09 -5.44 -0.48
CA ARG A 213 -14.49 -5.24 -0.79
C ARG A 213 -14.89 -3.83 -0.38
N VAL A 214 -15.58 -3.16 -1.28
CA VAL A 214 -16.46 -2.03 -0.95
C VAL A 214 -17.54 -2.60 -0.03
N LYS A 215 -17.57 -2.11 1.21
CA LYS A 215 -18.54 -2.54 2.23
C LYS A 215 -19.66 -1.54 2.39
N SER A 216 -19.38 -0.26 2.11
CA SER A 216 -20.37 0.79 2.16
C SER A 216 -21.36 0.67 1.01
N GLU A 217 -22.66 0.73 1.33
CA GLU A 217 -23.70 0.95 0.33
C GLU A 217 -23.65 2.41 -0.15
N LEU A 218 -22.85 2.66 -1.18
CA LEU A 218 -22.80 3.97 -1.84
C LEU A 218 -23.80 3.99 -3.00
N LYS A 219 -24.75 4.92 -2.95
CA LYS A 219 -25.72 5.16 -4.02
C LYS A 219 -25.18 6.24 -4.94
N PHE A 220 -24.78 5.85 -6.14
CA PHE A 220 -24.20 6.74 -7.12
C PHE A 220 -25.22 7.17 -8.17
N PHE A 221 -25.12 8.43 -8.60
CA PHE A 221 -25.76 8.97 -9.80
C PHE A 221 -24.66 9.30 -10.81
N TYR A 222 -24.71 8.67 -11.99
CA TYR A 222 -23.76 8.96 -13.06
C TYR A 222 -24.23 10.15 -13.91
N HIS A 223 -23.36 11.16 -13.99
CA HIS A 223 -23.55 12.33 -14.83
C HIS A 223 -22.71 12.17 -16.10
N ARG A 224 -23.33 11.64 -17.15
CA ARG A 224 -22.64 11.28 -18.41
C ARG A 224 -21.88 12.44 -19.06
N ALA A 225 -22.48 13.62 -19.11
CA ALA A 225 -21.86 14.80 -19.74
C ALA A 225 -20.59 15.27 -19.02
N GLN A 226 -20.54 15.09 -17.69
CA GLN A 226 -19.41 15.45 -16.85
C GLN A 226 -18.47 14.26 -16.58
N ARG A 227 -18.82 13.06 -17.05
CA ARG A 227 -18.15 11.80 -16.71
C ARG A 227 -17.88 11.67 -15.21
N ARG A 228 -18.87 12.02 -14.39
CA ARG A 228 -18.72 12.11 -12.92
C ARG A 228 -19.77 11.27 -12.23
N MET A 229 -19.39 10.61 -11.15
CA MET A 229 -20.36 9.98 -10.23
C MET A 229 -20.63 10.89 -9.04
N SER A 230 -21.87 11.00 -8.61
CA SER A 230 -22.25 11.77 -7.41
C SER A 230 -22.88 10.87 -6.36
N VAL A 231 -22.48 11.04 -5.11
CA VAL A 231 -23.15 10.51 -3.92
C VAL A 231 -23.89 11.67 -3.28
N ILE A 232 -25.21 11.53 -3.12
CA ILE A 232 -26.03 12.55 -2.46
C ILE A 232 -26.03 12.30 -0.96
N CYS A 233 -25.55 13.28 -0.19
CA CYS A 233 -25.47 13.23 1.27
C CYS A 233 -26.68 13.95 1.86
N ALA A 234 -27.49 13.22 2.64
CA ALA A 234 -28.64 13.79 3.33
C ALA A 234 -28.22 14.85 4.36
N GLU A 235 -29.13 15.77 4.68
CA GLU A 235 -28.93 16.78 5.72
C GLU A 235 -28.60 16.14 7.07
N GLY A 236 -27.56 16.64 7.73
CA GLY A 236 -27.03 16.08 8.99
C GLY A 236 -26.38 14.70 8.84
N GLY A 237 -26.26 14.18 7.61
CA GLY A 237 -25.63 12.90 7.32
C GLY A 237 -24.11 12.96 7.48
N ASP A 238 -23.58 12.02 8.27
CA ASP A 238 -22.14 11.83 8.41
C ASP A 238 -21.61 10.91 7.31
N VAL A 239 -20.53 11.33 6.63
CA VAL A 239 -19.82 10.49 5.68
C VAL A 239 -18.57 9.98 6.37
N THR A 240 -18.57 8.69 6.69
CA THR A 240 -17.47 8.07 7.40
C THR A 240 -16.19 8.02 6.54
N PRO A 241 -14.99 8.04 7.16
CA PRO A 241 -13.73 7.81 6.44
C PRO A 241 -13.73 6.51 5.62
N ARG A 242 -14.43 5.49 6.12
CA ARG A 242 -14.64 4.21 5.43
C ARG A 242 -15.42 4.39 4.12
N GLN A 243 -16.52 5.13 4.12
CA GLN A 243 -17.29 5.44 2.91
C GLN A 243 -16.45 6.21 1.89
N MET A 244 -15.65 7.19 2.33
CA MET A 244 -14.76 7.93 1.45
C MET A 244 -13.68 7.03 0.84
N ARG A 245 -13.08 6.14 1.64
CA ARG A 245 -12.10 5.16 1.16
C ARG A 245 -12.71 4.19 0.16
N ASP A 246 -13.91 3.70 0.43
CA ASP A 246 -14.65 2.82 -0.47
C ASP A 246 -14.97 3.52 -1.80
N ALA A 247 -15.32 4.82 -1.79
CA ALA A 247 -15.43 5.62 -3.01
C ALA A 247 -14.10 5.71 -3.77
N CYS A 248 -12.97 5.89 -3.07
CA CYS A 248 -11.65 5.89 -3.71
C CYS A 248 -11.35 4.54 -4.37
N ILE A 249 -11.72 3.42 -3.74
CA ILE A 249 -11.58 2.08 -4.32
C ILE A 249 -12.42 1.94 -5.60
N VAL A 250 -13.67 2.43 -5.60
CA VAL A 250 -14.53 2.46 -6.80
C VAL A 250 -13.87 3.27 -7.92
N ARG A 251 -13.33 4.46 -7.62
CA ARG A 251 -12.58 5.27 -8.60
C ARG A 251 -11.33 4.55 -9.10
N PHE A 252 -10.56 3.93 -8.20
CA PHE A 252 -9.37 3.17 -8.56
C PHE A 252 -9.71 2.07 -9.56
N HIS A 253 -10.70 1.23 -9.28
CA HIS A 253 -11.10 0.14 -10.18
C HIS A 253 -11.61 0.61 -11.55
N ASN A 254 -12.17 1.81 -11.65
CA ASN A 254 -12.57 2.40 -12.93
C ASN A 254 -11.38 2.69 -13.86
N HIS A 255 -10.17 2.88 -13.31
CA HIS A 255 -8.96 3.17 -14.08
C HIS A 255 -8.01 1.99 -14.24
N VAL A 256 -8.38 0.79 -13.76
CA VAL A 256 -7.55 -0.40 -13.92
C VAL A 256 -8.12 -1.33 -14.97
N ASP A 257 -7.22 -1.89 -15.77
CA ASP A 257 -7.53 -2.93 -16.76
C ASP A 257 -8.33 -4.08 -16.12
N PRO A 258 -9.53 -4.39 -16.64
CA PRO A 258 -10.32 -5.54 -16.19
C PRO A 258 -9.56 -6.88 -16.19
N ALA A 259 -8.60 -7.07 -17.11
CA ALA A 259 -7.78 -8.28 -17.19
C ALA A 259 -6.85 -8.44 -15.97
N ARG A 260 -6.31 -7.34 -15.45
CA ARG A 260 -5.41 -7.32 -14.26
C ARG A 260 -6.10 -7.85 -13.00
N PHE A 261 -7.43 -7.87 -12.95
CA PHE A 261 -8.21 -8.38 -11.82
C PHE A 261 -9.10 -9.57 -12.16
N ALA A 262 -8.94 -10.21 -13.33
CA ALA A 262 -9.76 -11.35 -13.72
C ALA A 262 -9.63 -12.52 -12.71
N ALA A 263 -8.39 -12.83 -12.30
CA ALA A 263 -8.11 -13.85 -11.28
C ALA A 263 -8.69 -13.50 -9.91
N TYR A 264 -8.66 -12.22 -9.52
CA TYR A 264 -9.28 -11.74 -8.28
C TYR A 264 -10.80 -11.89 -8.29
N ARG A 265 -11.46 -11.47 -9.38
CA ARG A 265 -12.91 -11.65 -9.55
C ARG A 265 -13.28 -13.12 -9.45
N GLU A 266 -12.46 -14.01 -10.00
CA GLU A 266 -12.67 -15.45 -9.89
C GLU A 266 -12.44 -16.00 -8.46
N ASN A 267 -11.44 -15.50 -7.75
CA ASN A 267 -11.20 -15.87 -6.34
C ASN A 267 -12.31 -15.35 -5.41
N LEU A 268 -12.84 -14.14 -5.65
CA LEU A 268 -14.02 -13.63 -4.98
C LEU A 268 -15.21 -14.56 -5.22
N LYS A 269 -15.52 -14.93 -6.48
CA LYS A 269 -16.58 -15.89 -6.79
C LYS A 269 -16.39 -17.20 -6.04
N ARG A 270 -15.17 -17.75 -6.01
CA ARG A 270 -14.85 -19.00 -5.30
C ARG A 270 -15.05 -18.87 -3.79
N THR A 271 -14.70 -17.72 -3.22
CA THR A 271 -14.86 -17.43 -1.80
C THR A 271 -16.34 -17.26 -1.44
N SER A 272 -17.12 -16.56 -2.28
CA SER A 272 -18.58 -16.42 -2.14
C SER A 272 -19.31 -17.77 -2.31
N GLN A 273 -18.82 -18.65 -3.19
CA GLN A 273 -19.33 -20.03 -3.30
C GLN A 273 -19.05 -20.86 -2.04
N LYS A 274 -17.88 -20.67 -1.41
CA LYS A 274 -17.47 -21.46 -0.23
C LYS A 274 -18.10 -20.99 1.08
N PHE A 275 -18.37 -19.69 1.22
CA PHE A 275 -18.83 -19.10 2.48
C PHE A 275 -20.21 -18.44 2.40
N GLY A 276 -20.93 -18.63 1.27
CA GLY A 276 -22.20 -17.95 0.97
C GLY A 276 -22.00 -16.51 0.47
N PRO A 277 -23.04 -15.90 -0.14
CA PRO A 277 -23.00 -14.49 -0.52
C PRO A 277 -22.79 -13.66 0.74
N GLN A 278 -21.63 -13.01 0.86
CA GLN A 278 -21.33 -12.21 2.04
C GLN A 278 -22.01 -10.85 1.88
N GLN A 279 -22.71 -10.38 2.92
CA GLN A 279 -23.34 -9.04 2.93
C GLN A 279 -22.28 -7.98 2.54
N GLY A 280 -22.54 -7.25 1.45
CA GLY A 280 -21.61 -6.29 0.83
C GLY A 280 -21.24 -6.59 -0.63
N GLU A 281 -21.65 -7.73 -1.20
CA GLU A 281 -21.40 -8.09 -2.62
C GLU A 281 -22.14 -7.21 -3.64
N ALA A 282 -22.97 -6.26 -3.19
CA ALA A 282 -23.80 -5.42 -4.04
C ALA A 282 -23.30 -3.97 -4.21
N ALA A 283 -21.99 -3.72 -4.11
CA ALA A 283 -21.46 -2.56 -4.83
C ALA A 283 -21.52 -2.89 -6.33
N ARG A 284 -22.70 -2.70 -6.93
CA ARG A 284 -22.83 -2.62 -8.39
C ARG A 284 -21.85 -1.55 -8.82
N PHE A 285 -20.74 -1.94 -9.43
CA PHE A 285 -19.80 -0.98 -10.01
C PHE A 285 -20.62 -0.09 -10.95
N PRO A 286 -20.62 1.24 -10.75
CA PRO A 286 -21.88 1.97 -10.93
C PRO A 286 -22.17 2.39 -12.38
N ALA A 287 -21.32 1.99 -13.33
CA ALA A 287 -21.55 2.18 -14.76
C ALA A 287 -20.67 1.22 -15.56
N ASP A 288 -21.17 0.71 -16.69
CA ASP A 288 -20.34 0.12 -17.74
C ASP A 288 -19.49 1.20 -18.46
N GLU A 289 -19.82 2.48 -18.23
CA GLU A 289 -19.18 3.63 -18.83
C GLU A 289 -18.12 4.25 -17.89
N PRO A 290 -16.95 4.65 -18.43
CA PRO A 290 -15.89 5.22 -17.63
C PRO A 290 -16.26 6.60 -17.09
N PHE A 291 -15.84 6.88 -15.86
CA PHE A 291 -15.93 8.18 -15.20
C PHE A 291 -14.54 8.69 -14.81
N ASP A 292 -14.42 9.97 -14.43
CA ASP A 292 -13.14 10.60 -14.12
C ASP A 292 -12.99 10.82 -12.61
N ASN A 293 -14.08 11.15 -11.90
CA ASN A 293 -14.06 11.30 -10.44
C ASN A 293 -15.42 11.06 -9.76
N ILE A 294 -15.40 11.02 -8.42
CA ILE A 294 -16.57 10.90 -7.55
C ILE A 294 -16.74 12.19 -6.72
N ALA A 295 -17.95 12.72 -6.73
CA ALA A 295 -18.39 13.86 -5.93
C ALA A 295 -19.29 13.43 -4.77
N PHE A 296 -19.09 14.05 -3.61
CA PHE A 296 -20.04 14.03 -2.50
C PHE A 296 -20.79 15.36 -2.52
N VAL A 297 -22.11 15.28 -2.69
CA VAL A 297 -23.00 16.44 -2.80
C VAL A 297 -23.84 16.53 -1.54
N PHE A 298 -23.54 17.51 -0.70
CA PHE A 298 -24.24 17.76 0.56
C PHE A 298 -25.39 18.74 0.35
N VAL A 299 -26.51 18.49 1.03
CA VAL A 299 -27.69 19.38 1.01
C VAL A 299 -27.37 20.74 1.65
N THR A 300 -26.48 20.79 2.64
CA THR A 300 -26.13 22.03 3.36
C THR A 300 -24.64 22.37 3.21
N ASP A 301 -24.32 23.67 3.19
CA ASP A 301 -22.92 24.12 3.24
C ASP A 301 -22.22 23.66 4.53
N VAL A 302 -22.93 23.63 5.66
CA VAL A 302 -22.37 23.24 6.96
C VAL A 302 -21.85 21.81 6.94
N ASP A 303 -22.63 20.87 6.41
CA ASP A 303 -22.21 19.48 6.31
C ASP A 303 -21.08 19.32 5.30
N ALA A 304 -21.13 20.04 4.17
CA ALA A 304 -20.06 20.03 3.18
C ALA A 304 -18.71 20.51 3.77
N GLN A 305 -18.73 21.60 4.53
CA GLN A 305 -17.55 22.16 5.18
C GLN A 305 -16.96 21.21 6.23
N ARG A 306 -17.81 20.48 6.96
CA ARG A 306 -17.37 19.47 7.95
C ARG A 306 -16.53 18.35 7.30
N HIS A 307 -16.85 17.97 6.07
CA HIS A 307 -16.20 16.86 5.36
C HIS A 307 -15.14 17.33 4.33
N LEU A 308 -15.06 18.64 4.07
CA LEU A 308 -14.23 19.21 3.02
C LEU A 308 -12.78 18.72 3.07
N HIS A 309 -12.16 18.79 4.24
CA HIS A 309 -10.76 18.40 4.41
C HIS A 309 -10.51 16.92 4.07
N GLU A 310 -11.31 16.02 4.64
CA GLU A 310 -11.11 14.57 4.48
C GLU A 310 -11.45 14.09 3.06
N LEU A 311 -12.43 14.71 2.38
CA LEU A 311 -12.72 14.46 0.97
C LEU A 311 -11.59 14.96 0.07
N TRP A 312 -11.14 16.20 0.30
CA TRP A 312 -10.04 16.80 -0.46
C TRP A 312 -8.74 16.02 -0.33
N LEU A 313 -8.41 15.54 0.87
CA LEU A 313 -7.25 14.69 1.13
C LEU A 313 -7.29 13.39 0.33
N ARG A 314 -8.48 12.88 0.02
CA ARG A 314 -8.72 11.65 -0.76
C ARG A 314 -8.97 11.94 -2.25
N GLY A 315 -8.81 13.20 -2.66
CA GLY A 315 -9.04 13.65 -4.03
C GLY A 315 -10.50 13.49 -4.49
N LEU A 316 -11.44 13.36 -3.55
CA LEU A 316 -12.88 13.29 -3.84
C LEU A 316 -13.43 14.72 -3.91
N GLU A 317 -14.40 14.96 -4.77
CA GLU A 317 -14.98 16.31 -4.89
C GLU A 317 -15.96 16.57 -3.74
N CYS A 318 -15.95 17.78 -3.20
CA CYS A 318 -16.87 18.22 -2.16
C CYS A 318 -17.77 19.31 -2.74
N TRP A 319 -19.07 19.05 -2.79
CA TRP A 319 -20.07 19.95 -3.34
C TRP A 319 -21.14 20.25 -2.31
N SER A 320 -21.70 21.46 -2.35
CA SER A 320 -22.90 21.83 -1.61
C SER A 320 -24.03 22.23 -2.55
N MET A 321 -25.26 22.00 -2.08
CA MET A 321 -26.50 22.30 -2.80
C MET A 321 -27.35 23.30 -1.98
N GLU A 322 -26.90 24.54 -1.88
CA GLU A 322 -27.61 25.60 -1.15
C GLU A 322 -28.20 26.64 -2.12
N GLY A 323 -29.37 27.19 -1.78
CA GLY A 323 -30.00 28.29 -2.54
C GLY A 323 -30.42 27.95 -3.98
N GLY A 324 -30.59 26.66 -4.31
CA GLY A 324 -30.99 26.20 -5.64
C GLY A 324 -29.85 26.03 -6.65
N GLY A 325 -28.60 26.14 -6.20
CA GLY A 325 -27.40 25.93 -7.03
C GLY A 325 -26.47 24.87 -6.46
N LEU A 326 -25.59 24.34 -7.32
CA LEU A 326 -24.48 23.46 -6.92
C LEU A 326 -23.19 24.27 -6.88
N ARG A 327 -22.44 24.15 -5.78
CA ARG A 327 -21.15 24.83 -5.60
C ARG A 327 -20.08 23.83 -5.21
N ARG A 328 -18.96 23.85 -5.93
CA ARG A 328 -17.79 23.03 -5.61
C ARG A 328 -16.91 23.75 -4.59
N LEU A 329 -16.53 23.06 -3.53
CA LEU A 329 -15.79 23.63 -2.39
C LEU A 329 -14.32 23.22 -2.39
N ASP A 330 -13.97 22.06 -2.95
CA ASP A 330 -12.62 21.50 -2.88
C ASP A 330 -11.61 22.15 -3.84
N ASP A 331 -12.07 22.77 -4.94
CA ASP A 331 -11.18 23.32 -5.98
C ASP A 331 -10.31 24.49 -5.48
N ALA A 332 -10.84 25.32 -4.58
CA ALA A 332 -10.11 26.45 -3.99
C ALA A 332 -9.51 26.12 -2.61
N TYR A 333 -9.71 24.90 -2.12
CA TYR A 333 -9.26 24.49 -0.79
C TYR A 333 -7.82 23.98 -0.87
N HIS A 334 -6.89 24.76 -0.33
CA HIS A 334 -5.46 24.44 -0.30
C HIS A 334 -4.90 24.70 1.11
N PRO A 335 -5.18 23.82 2.09
CA PRO A 335 -4.62 23.96 3.43
C PRO A 335 -3.11 23.69 3.40
N GLU A 336 -2.38 24.33 4.30
CA GLU A 336 -0.99 23.98 4.57
C GLU A 336 -0.91 22.59 5.26
N PRO A 337 0.12 21.78 4.96
CA PRO A 337 0.37 20.56 5.72
C PRO A 337 0.51 20.84 7.22
N PRO A 338 0.01 19.95 8.09
CA PRO A 338 0.17 20.10 9.53
C PRO A 338 1.66 20.01 9.92
N ALA A 339 2.00 20.65 11.04
CA ALA A 339 3.34 20.52 11.62
C ALA A 339 3.68 19.05 11.86
N LYS A 340 4.85 18.62 11.37
CA LYS A 340 5.31 17.26 11.53
C LYS A 340 5.70 16.98 12.99
N PRO A 341 5.59 15.72 13.47
CA PRO A 341 6.11 15.34 14.77
C PRO A 341 7.60 15.69 14.91
N GLU A 342 8.04 15.97 16.14
CA GLU A 342 9.42 16.42 16.41
C GLU A 342 10.48 15.47 15.84
N TRP A 343 10.24 14.15 15.90
CA TRP A 343 11.15 13.14 15.38
C TRP A 343 11.34 13.24 13.86
N VAL A 344 10.28 13.59 13.11
CA VAL A 344 10.35 13.83 11.66
C VAL A 344 11.21 15.07 11.40
N ALA A 345 10.93 16.16 12.13
CA ALA A 345 11.67 17.40 11.98
C ALA A 345 13.17 17.24 12.32
N ARG A 346 13.51 16.39 13.30
CA ARG A 346 14.91 16.02 13.59
C ARG A 346 15.55 15.23 12.45
N ALA A 347 14.84 14.21 11.94
CA ALA A 347 15.33 13.39 10.83
C ALA A 347 15.57 14.22 9.56
N GLU A 348 14.66 15.14 9.23
CA GLU A 348 14.81 16.04 8.08
C GLU A 348 16.03 16.97 8.24
N ARG A 349 16.21 17.59 9.42
CA ARG A 349 17.39 18.44 9.72
C ARG A 349 18.71 17.67 9.63
N GLY A 350 18.74 16.43 10.12
CA GLY A 350 19.93 15.58 10.07
C GLY A 350 20.40 15.26 8.65
N THR A 351 19.50 15.33 7.67
CA THR A 351 19.80 15.06 6.25
C THR A 351 20.15 16.30 5.42
N GLY A 352 20.16 17.49 6.03
CA GLY A 352 20.48 18.74 5.31
C GLY A 352 19.46 19.15 4.24
N ARG A 353 18.31 18.46 4.14
CA ARG A 353 17.18 18.90 3.31
C ARG A 353 16.37 19.93 4.08
N ALA A 354 16.27 21.13 3.53
CA ALA A 354 15.26 22.10 3.93
C ALA A 354 13.85 21.51 3.67
N PRO A 355 12.83 21.91 4.48
CA PRO A 355 11.47 21.40 4.37
C PRO A 355 10.85 21.58 2.99
#